data_AF-A0A8T4V5G2-F1
#
_entry.id   AF-A0A8T4V5G2-F1
#
_cell.length_a   1.000
_cell.length_b   1.000
_cell.length_c   1.000
_cell.angle_alpha   90.00
_cell.angle_beta   90.00
_cell.angle_gamma   90.00
#
_symmetry.space_group_name_H-M   'P 1'
#
loop_
_entity.id
_entity.type
_entity.pdbx_description
1 polymer ?
#
loop_
_entity_poly.entity_id
_entity_poly.type
_entity_poly.pdbx_seq_one_letter_code
_entity_poly.pdbx_strand_id
1 'polypeptide(L)'
;MKQINRPAATTRKQNHSSAKNSSFKKRNSPPSKGLSVRLATVIGILILIVLGGLWYQFASVGKAVEAPVPTAINLDLQASEEINIENVPTIKVKATRSDAEASAEYSLDFTANEDGGISYVLKDSTGAILAQELLNDLSGGNEIYLPGDEHADLLISYAAPYLKIANLNFVSPEAVEITVLDAAQKVVSSPFLALTEGKAHFIFNATSSAAPTLTALWADGTPLGESVFVVTPPEEGATSTEATLDWSQEQDGAYPFVVTGGVGDQQTIKRYVLSVGGILYTLSVNDLPAVSVKQVDTNTIDVTYVFAETTDLQPFSLPCGKLELVDGTISDDLKAKIEVISSYFGGVKQWKKDVPSNFKELQSNKGYFLQRKTAQGELSFTVQCTSSKGILPPDSTPLFSLPLLNKGWNLIGISGYEPVAVKKLEASIPPYTSISALYSLTLQGADTITPVSELEPGRAYWVMVQ
;
A
#
# COMPACT_ATOMS: atom_id res chain seq x y z
N MET A 1 13.04 29.08 -55.34
CA MET A 1 13.86 29.99 -56.18
C MET A 1 14.66 30.92 -55.28
N LYS A 2 15.99 31.03 -55.55
CA LYS A 2 17.01 31.99 -55.03
C LYS A 2 17.46 31.81 -53.56
N GLN A 3 18.61 31.17 -53.33
CA GLN A 3 20.01 31.70 -53.34
C GLN A 3 20.36 32.48 -52.06
N ILE A 4 21.12 31.90 -51.13
CA ILE A 4 22.60 31.90 -50.97
C ILE A 4 23.19 33.31 -50.74
N ASN A 5 23.81 33.53 -49.58
CA ASN A 5 25.19 34.04 -49.46
C ASN A 5 25.75 33.99 -48.01
N ARG A 6 26.81 33.20 -47.82
CA ARG A 6 27.98 33.47 -46.96
C ARG A 6 29.00 34.28 -47.80
N PRO A 7 30.23 34.63 -47.36
CA PRO A 7 30.86 34.78 -46.02
C PRO A 7 31.68 36.11 -45.91
N ALA A 8 32.36 36.34 -44.78
CA ALA A 8 33.64 37.07 -44.79
C ALA A 8 34.53 36.67 -43.60
N ALA A 9 35.81 36.53 -43.89
CA ALA A 9 36.91 36.14 -43.02
C ALA A 9 37.76 37.35 -42.65
N THR A 10 38.58 37.25 -41.60
CA THR A 10 39.81 38.06 -41.48
C THR A 10 40.86 37.37 -40.58
N THR A 11 42.00 37.00 -41.21
CA THR A 11 43.44 37.25 -40.88
C THR A 11 43.89 37.42 -39.42
N ARG A 12 45.14 37.17 -38.97
CA ARG A 12 46.45 36.65 -39.46
C ARG A 12 47.47 37.25 -38.47
N LYS A 13 48.44 36.50 -37.93
CA LYS A 13 49.85 36.94 -37.85
C LYS A 13 50.77 35.83 -37.30
N GLN A 14 51.71 35.46 -38.16
CA GLN A 14 52.97 34.79 -37.84
C GLN A 14 53.92 35.77 -37.15
N ASN A 15 54.88 35.26 -36.39
CA ASN A 15 56.26 35.75 -36.44
C ASN A 15 57.25 34.62 -36.16
N HIS A 16 58.19 34.47 -37.09
CA HIS A 16 59.44 33.73 -36.95
C HIS A 16 60.47 34.54 -36.17
N SER A 17 61.38 33.86 -35.47
CA SER A 17 62.75 34.33 -35.26
C SER A 17 63.68 33.15 -34.98
N SER A 18 64.90 33.25 -35.50
CA SER A 18 65.88 32.20 -35.72
C SER A 18 67.00 32.19 -34.65
N ALA A 19 67.54 30.99 -34.40
CA ALA A 19 68.91 30.58 -34.04
C ALA A 19 69.85 31.47 -33.17
N LYS A 20 70.43 30.88 -32.10
CA LYS A 20 71.87 30.51 -32.00
C LYS A 20 72.29 29.97 -30.62
N ASN A 21 73.31 29.10 -30.66
CA ASN A 21 74.05 28.40 -29.61
C ASN A 21 74.44 29.22 -28.35
N SER A 22 74.40 28.57 -27.17
CA SER A 22 75.47 28.71 -26.15
C SER A 22 75.51 27.53 -25.16
N SER A 23 76.65 26.83 -25.18
CA SER A 23 77.34 26.10 -24.12
C SER A 23 76.67 25.80 -22.76
N PHE A 24 76.75 24.51 -22.41
CA PHE A 24 76.90 23.93 -21.07
C PHE A 24 77.29 24.89 -19.92
N LYS A 25 76.47 24.90 -18.86
CA LYS A 25 76.96 24.92 -17.47
C LYS A 25 75.96 24.22 -16.55
N LYS A 26 76.27 22.97 -16.17
CA LYS A 26 75.59 22.23 -15.09
C LYS A 26 75.78 22.99 -13.77
N ARG A 27 74.67 23.39 -13.14
CA ARG A 27 74.60 23.60 -11.69
C ARG A 27 73.60 22.60 -11.12
N ASN A 28 74.12 21.56 -10.51
CA ASN A 28 73.35 20.60 -9.73
C ASN A 28 72.77 21.33 -8.50
N SER A 29 71.46 21.36 -8.38
CA SER A 29 70.77 21.48 -7.10
C SER A 29 69.98 20.17 -6.89
N PRO A 30 70.08 19.51 -5.74
CA PRO A 30 69.44 18.22 -5.53
C PRO A 30 67.92 18.41 -5.39
N PRO A 31 67.08 17.62 -6.08
CA PRO A 31 65.65 17.64 -5.85
C PRO A 31 65.35 17.01 -4.48
N SER A 32 64.57 17.72 -3.68
CA SER A 32 64.06 17.26 -2.38
C SER A 32 63.22 15.99 -2.58
N LYS A 33 63.83 14.82 -2.32
CA LYS A 33 63.21 13.49 -2.44
C LYS A 33 61.97 13.28 -1.54
N GLY A 34 61.64 14.21 -0.64
CA GLY A 34 60.51 14.10 0.27
C GLY A 34 59.15 14.49 -0.32
N LEU A 35 59.10 15.39 -1.32
CA LEU A 35 57.82 15.88 -1.86
C LEU A 35 57.22 14.94 -2.91
N SER A 36 58.06 14.30 -3.72
CA SER A 36 57.62 13.38 -4.79
C SER A 36 57.06 12.07 -4.25
N VAL A 37 57.59 11.56 -3.14
CA VAL A 37 57.10 10.32 -2.52
C VAL A 37 55.73 10.55 -1.88
N ARG A 38 55.54 11.67 -1.18
CA ARG A 38 54.24 12.01 -0.55
C ARG A 38 53.13 12.21 -1.58
N LEU A 39 53.44 12.84 -2.72
CA LEU A 39 52.47 13.03 -3.80
C LEU A 39 52.09 11.69 -4.45
N ALA A 40 53.05 10.80 -4.66
CA ALA A 40 52.79 9.46 -5.20
C ALA A 40 51.92 8.62 -4.25
N THR A 41 52.13 8.71 -2.93
CA THR A 41 51.30 8.00 -1.94
C THR A 41 49.87 8.52 -1.94
N VAL A 42 49.66 9.84 -2.00
CA VAL A 42 48.31 10.43 -2.04
C VAL A 42 47.56 10.04 -3.31
N ILE A 43 48.23 10.05 -4.47
CA ILE A 43 47.63 9.61 -5.74
C ILE A 43 47.27 8.11 -5.69
N GLY A 44 48.13 7.28 -5.11
CA GLY A 44 47.86 5.85 -4.95
C GLY A 44 46.64 5.57 -4.06
N ILE A 45 46.49 6.31 -2.95
CA ILE A 45 45.33 6.21 -2.06
C ILE A 45 44.05 6.67 -2.77
N LEU A 46 44.11 7.78 -3.53
CA LEU A 46 42.97 8.27 -4.31
C LEU A 46 42.52 7.27 -5.38
N ILE A 47 43.45 6.62 -6.08
CA ILE A 47 43.14 5.58 -7.07
C ILE A 47 42.46 4.38 -6.39
N LEU A 48 42.94 3.96 -5.21
CA LEU A 48 42.33 2.88 -4.44
C LEU A 48 40.92 3.23 -3.93
N ILE A 49 40.69 4.48 -3.51
CA ILE A 49 39.35 4.94 -3.10
C ILE A 49 38.41 4.99 -4.31
N VAL A 50 38.88 5.44 -5.47
CA VAL A 50 38.08 5.48 -6.70
C VAL A 50 37.78 4.07 -7.21
N LEU A 51 38.75 3.15 -7.19
CA LEU A 51 38.54 1.75 -7.56
C LEU A 51 37.62 1.03 -6.58
N GLY A 52 37.76 1.29 -5.27
CA GLY A 52 36.85 0.77 -4.25
C GLY A 52 35.44 1.33 -4.39
N GLY A 53 35.30 2.62 -4.69
CA GLY A 53 34.02 3.28 -4.97
C GLY A 53 33.36 2.76 -6.24
N LEU A 54 34.13 2.52 -7.30
CA LEU A 54 33.65 1.86 -8.52
C LEU A 54 33.23 0.42 -8.24
N TRP A 55 34.02 -0.35 -7.48
CA TRP A 55 33.67 -1.73 -7.12
C TRP A 55 32.38 -1.80 -6.28
N TYR A 56 32.19 -0.86 -5.36
CA TYR A 56 30.98 -0.75 -4.53
C TYR A 56 29.76 -0.30 -5.36
N GLN A 57 29.94 0.61 -6.32
CA GLN A 57 28.89 1.02 -7.27
C GLN A 57 28.51 -0.13 -8.22
N PHE A 58 29.48 -0.93 -8.69
CA PHE A 58 29.22 -2.10 -9.53
C PHE A 58 28.61 -3.28 -8.76
N ALA A 59 28.78 -3.37 -7.45
CA ALA A 59 28.07 -4.34 -6.61
C ALA A 59 26.61 -3.93 -6.32
N SER A 60 26.25 -2.66 -6.54
CA SER A 60 24.94 -2.08 -6.20
C SER A 60 24.05 -1.73 -7.40
N VAL A 61 24.52 -1.91 -8.65
CA VAL A 61 23.58 -2.02 -9.78
C VAL A 61 22.85 -3.34 -9.61
N GLY A 62 21.56 -3.25 -9.29
CA GLY A 62 20.70 -4.39 -9.04
C GLY A 62 20.95 -5.46 -10.08
N LYS A 63 21.31 -6.67 -9.62
CA LYS A 63 21.09 -7.85 -10.45
C LYS A 63 19.62 -7.79 -10.82
N ALA A 64 19.32 -7.64 -12.11
CA ALA A 64 18.02 -8.05 -12.60
C ALA A 64 17.84 -9.46 -12.03
N VAL A 65 16.83 -9.64 -11.20
CA VAL A 65 16.43 -10.96 -10.76
C VAL A 65 16.19 -11.70 -12.07
N GLU A 66 17.07 -12.64 -12.41
CA GLU A 66 16.75 -13.66 -13.41
C GLU A 66 15.54 -14.37 -12.83
N ALA A 67 14.35 -13.91 -13.22
CA ALA A 67 13.12 -14.58 -12.85
C ALA A 67 13.30 -16.03 -13.33
N PRO A 68 13.16 -17.02 -12.45
CA PRO A 68 13.26 -18.41 -12.88
C PRO A 68 12.26 -18.60 -14.01
N VAL A 69 12.73 -19.03 -15.18
CA VAL A 69 11.86 -19.18 -16.33
C VAL A 69 10.79 -20.22 -15.96
N PRO A 70 9.49 -19.88 -16.06
CA PRO A 70 8.43 -20.76 -15.60
C PRO A 70 8.42 -22.06 -16.40
N THR A 71 8.59 -23.19 -15.72
CA THR A 71 8.49 -24.53 -16.31
C THR A 71 7.05 -25.03 -16.41
N ALA A 72 6.12 -24.31 -15.78
CA ALA A 72 4.68 -24.52 -15.86
C ALA A 72 3.95 -23.17 -15.90
N ILE A 73 2.98 -23.06 -16.81
CA ILE A 73 2.09 -21.90 -17.00
C ILE A 73 0.66 -22.37 -16.80
N ASN A 74 -0.13 -21.60 -16.07
CA ASN A 74 -1.57 -21.79 -15.98
C ASN A 74 -2.31 -20.64 -16.67
N LEU A 75 -2.73 -20.87 -17.91
CA LEU A 75 -3.44 -19.89 -18.74
C LEU A 75 -4.94 -19.78 -18.39
N ASP A 76 -5.40 -20.43 -17.32
CA ASP A 76 -6.72 -20.18 -16.74
C ASP A 76 -6.68 -19.07 -15.68
N LEU A 77 -5.48 -18.73 -15.19
CA LEU A 77 -5.27 -17.63 -14.25
C LEU A 77 -4.88 -16.33 -14.94
N GLN A 78 -4.39 -16.42 -16.18
CA GLN A 78 -3.94 -15.30 -16.99
C GLN A 78 -4.17 -15.59 -18.48
N ALA A 79 -4.57 -14.58 -19.25
CA ALA A 79 -4.94 -14.76 -20.65
C ALA A 79 -3.76 -15.21 -21.54
N SER A 80 -2.54 -14.78 -21.20
CA SER A 80 -1.34 -15.10 -21.95
C SER A 80 -0.09 -14.99 -21.10
N GLU A 81 0.96 -15.70 -21.47
CA GLU A 81 2.30 -15.61 -20.89
C GLU A 81 3.33 -15.38 -21.99
N GLU A 82 4.35 -14.57 -21.71
CA GLU A 82 5.48 -14.31 -22.61
C GLU A 82 6.79 -14.81 -21.99
N ILE A 83 7.52 -15.65 -22.72
CA ILE A 83 8.63 -16.44 -22.18
C ILE A 83 9.86 -16.29 -23.06
N ASN A 84 11.00 -16.00 -22.45
CA ASN A 84 12.28 -16.12 -23.12
C ASN A 84 12.68 -17.61 -23.19
N ILE A 85 12.68 -18.17 -24.40
CA ILE A 85 12.91 -19.58 -24.66
C ILE A 85 14.38 -19.95 -24.92
N GLU A 86 15.32 -19.00 -24.83
CA GLU A 86 16.77 -19.27 -25.04
C GLU A 86 17.32 -20.34 -24.07
N ASN A 87 16.67 -20.53 -22.93
CA ASN A 87 17.12 -21.46 -21.88
C ASN A 87 16.05 -22.49 -21.44
N VAL A 88 14.91 -22.61 -22.14
CA VAL A 88 13.82 -23.52 -21.76
C VAL A 88 13.41 -24.41 -22.92
N PRO A 89 13.80 -25.70 -22.91
CA PRO A 89 13.48 -26.62 -23.99
C PRO A 89 12.03 -27.12 -23.95
N THR A 90 11.39 -27.10 -22.78
CA THR A 90 10.03 -27.64 -22.57
C THR A 90 9.28 -26.82 -21.53
N ILE A 91 8.02 -26.55 -21.80
CA ILE A 91 7.09 -25.82 -20.92
C ILE A 91 5.81 -26.62 -20.75
N LYS A 92 5.31 -26.73 -19.52
CA LYS A 92 3.95 -27.23 -19.28
C LYS A 92 2.94 -26.09 -19.35
N VAL A 93 1.85 -26.30 -20.06
CA VAL A 93 0.78 -25.31 -20.22
C VAL A 93 -0.53 -25.94 -19.81
N LYS A 94 -1.22 -25.33 -18.84
CA LYS A 94 -2.61 -25.65 -18.51
C LYS A 94 -3.53 -24.63 -19.17
N ALA A 95 -4.53 -25.09 -19.91
CA ALA A 95 -5.50 -24.23 -20.57
C ALA A 95 -6.86 -24.91 -20.73
N THR A 96 -7.92 -24.11 -20.63
CA THR A 96 -9.30 -24.51 -20.93
C THR A 96 -9.53 -24.57 -22.44
N ARG A 97 -10.17 -25.65 -22.90
CA ARG A 97 -10.56 -25.86 -24.30
C ARG A 97 -11.98 -25.37 -24.56
N SER A 98 -12.29 -25.07 -25.81
CA SER A 98 -13.61 -24.71 -26.33
C SER A 98 -14.66 -25.80 -26.07
N ASP A 99 -14.24 -27.06 -26.05
CA ASP A 99 -15.09 -28.25 -25.91
C ASP A 99 -15.23 -28.77 -24.47
N ALA A 100 -14.52 -28.17 -23.51
CA ALA A 100 -14.34 -28.73 -22.18
C ALA A 100 -14.71 -27.75 -21.07
N GLU A 101 -15.41 -28.26 -20.05
CA GLU A 101 -15.69 -27.51 -18.81
C GLU A 101 -14.47 -27.43 -17.89
N ALA A 102 -13.44 -28.25 -18.14
CA ALA A 102 -12.23 -28.32 -17.33
C ALA A 102 -10.98 -28.20 -18.22
N SER A 103 -9.96 -27.57 -17.66
CA SER A 103 -8.67 -27.38 -18.30
C SER A 103 -7.90 -28.69 -18.45
N ALA A 104 -7.11 -28.77 -19.52
CA ALA A 104 -6.17 -29.85 -19.74
C ALA A 104 -4.73 -29.34 -19.65
N GLU A 105 -3.81 -30.24 -19.30
CA GLU A 105 -2.38 -29.96 -19.32
C GLU A 105 -1.74 -30.44 -20.62
N TYR A 106 -0.83 -29.62 -21.13
CA TYR A 106 -0.06 -29.86 -22.33
C TYR A 106 1.42 -29.65 -22.07
N SER A 107 2.25 -30.32 -22.87
CA SER A 107 3.70 -30.08 -22.92
C SER A 107 4.04 -29.43 -24.25
N LEU A 108 4.75 -28.31 -24.21
CA LEU A 108 5.29 -27.63 -25.39
C LEU A 108 6.79 -27.79 -25.40
N ASP A 109 7.30 -28.55 -26.37
CA ASP A 109 8.73 -28.72 -26.61
C ASP A 109 9.19 -27.76 -27.71
N PHE A 110 10.34 -27.13 -27.53
CA PHE A 110 10.91 -26.17 -28.48
C PHE A 110 12.28 -26.60 -28.97
N THR A 111 12.56 -26.31 -30.24
CA THR A 111 13.88 -26.49 -30.82
C THR A 111 14.22 -25.26 -31.65
N ALA A 112 15.31 -24.57 -31.30
CA ALA A 112 15.84 -23.46 -32.08
C ALA A 112 16.40 -23.99 -33.42
N ASN A 113 16.08 -23.29 -34.50
CA ASN A 113 16.55 -23.63 -35.84
C ASN A 113 17.68 -22.68 -36.27
N GLU A 114 18.52 -23.13 -37.21
CA GLU A 114 19.67 -22.35 -37.71
C GLU A 114 19.26 -21.03 -38.38
N ASP A 115 18.03 -20.95 -38.91
CA ASP A 115 17.48 -19.78 -39.61
C ASP A 115 16.93 -18.70 -38.65
N GLY A 116 17.11 -18.86 -37.33
CA GLY A 116 16.63 -17.91 -36.32
C GLY A 116 15.15 -18.04 -35.95
N GLY A 117 14.43 -19.00 -36.53
CA GLY A 117 13.09 -19.41 -36.10
C GLY A 117 13.12 -20.55 -35.08
N ILE A 118 11.95 -20.96 -34.61
CA ILE A 118 11.79 -22.10 -33.69
C ILE A 118 10.82 -23.13 -34.26
N SER A 119 11.01 -24.39 -33.89
CA SER A 119 10.04 -25.45 -34.10
C SER A 119 9.41 -25.78 -32.74
N TYR A 120 8.09 -25.91 -32.69
CA TYR A 120 7.41 -26.38 -31.49
C TYR A 120 6.67 -27.70 -31.71
N VAL A 121 6.55 -28.50 -30.65
CA VAL A 121 5.71 -29.70 -30.60
C VAL A 121 4.83 -29.61 -29.36
N LEU A 122 3.52 -29.51 -29.57
CA LEU A 122 2.51 -29.56 -28.53
C LEU A 122 2.06 -31.01 -28.31
N LYS A 123 2.09 -31.47 -27.06
CA LYS A 123 1.68 -32.82 -26.67
C LYS A 123 0.63 -32.78 -25.56
N ASP A 124 -0.27 -33.75 -25.56
CA ASP A 124 -1.15 -34.00 -24.41
C ASP A 124 -0.43 -34.71 -23.25
N SER A 125 -1.16 -34.97 -22.16
CA SER A 125 -0.65 -35.69 -20.99
C SER A 125 -0.26 -37.16 -21.25
N THR A 126 -0.73 -37.75 -22.35
CA THR A 126 -0.33 -39.11 -22.79
C THR A 126 0.94 -39.11 -23.66
N GLY A 127 1.38 -37.92 -24.07
CA GLY A 127 2.51 -37.72 -24.99
C GLY A 127 2.11 -37.77 -26.47
N ALA A 128 0.81 -37.82 -26.79
CA ALA A 128 0.34 -37.75 -28.17
C ALA A 128 0.57 -36.34 -28.73
N ILE A 129 1.09 -36.27 -29.96
CA ILE A 129 1.35 -34.98 -30.63
C ILE A 129 0.01 -34.40 -31.10
N LEU A 130 -0.31 -33.22 -30.61
CA LEU A 130 -1.53 -32.48 -30.96
C LEU A 130 -1.28 -31.47 -32.09
N ALA A 131 -0.13 -30.80 -32.05
CA ALA A 131 0.28 -29.84 -33.08
C ALA A 131 1.81 -29.77 -33.18
N GLN A 132 2.32 -29.48 -34.37
CA GLN A 132 3.73 -29.27 -34.61
C GLN A 132 3.90 -28.27 -35.74
N GLU A 133 4.69 -27.20 -35.53
CA GLU A 133 4.92 -26.20 -36.56
C GLU A 133 6.23 -25.43 -36.38
N LEU A 134 6.60 -24.70 -37.43
CA LEU A 134 7.71 -23.76 -37.48
C LEU A 134 7.18 -22.33 -37.27
N LEU A 135 7.73 -21.62 -36.29
CA LEU A 135 7.44 -20.21 -36.03
C LEU A 135 8.67 -19.36 -36.35
N ASN A 136 8.45 -18.18 -36.92
CA ASN A 136 9.47 -17.16 -37.14
C ASN A 136 8.87 -15.76 -36.92
N ASP A 137 9.70 -14.72 -36.85
CA ASP A 137 9.26 -13.34 -36.61
C ASP A 137 8.26 -12.80 -37.67
N LEU A 138 8.10 -13.51 -38.80
CA LEU A 138 7.21 -13.15 -39.90
C LEU A 138 5.86 -13.88 -39.84
N SER A 139 5.71 -14.94 -39.03
CA SER A 139 4.55 -15.84 -39.11
C SER A 139 3.33 -15.36 -38.31
N GLY A 140 3.40 -14.26 -37.56
CA GLY A 140 2.24 -13.58 -36.96
C GLY A 140 1.49 -14.34 -35.84
N GLY A 141 1.81 -15.61 -35.61
CA GLY A 141 1.21 -16.49 -34.61
C GLY A 141 0.34 -17.59 -35.23
N ASN A 142 0.32 -18.75 -34.59
CA ASN A 142 -0.44 -19.92 -35.01
C ASN A 142 -1.56 -20.20 -34.02
N GLU A 143 -2.78 -20.27 -34.54
CA GLU A 143 -3.97 -20.75 -33.83
C GLU A 143 -3.96 -22.28 -33.80
N ILE A 144 -4.16 -22.86 -32.62
CA ILE A 144 -4.19 -24.30 -32.41
C ILE A 144 -5.59 -24.68 -31.96
N TYR A 145 -6.17 -25.66 -32.67
CA TYR A 145 -7.52 -26.16 -32.48
C TYR A 145 -7.43 -27.51 -31.76
N LEU A 146 -7.98 -27.63 -30.55
CA LEU A 146 -7.83 -28.74 -29.62
C LEU A 146 -9.22 -29.15 -29.08
N PRO A 147 -9.73 -30.35 -29.41
CA PRO A 147 -9.08 -31.48 -30.06
C PRO A 147 -9.18 -31.48 -31.60
N GLY A 148 -9.29 -30.30 -32.23
CA GLY A 148 -9.43 -30.14 -33.68
C GLY A 148 -10.86 -29.84 -34.12
N ASP A 149 -11.58 -29.05 -33.33
CA ASP A 149 -12.88 -28.48 -33.66
C ASP A 149 -12.73 -27.17 -34.47
N GLU A 150 -13.84 -26.45 -34.67
CA GLU A 150 -13.85 -25.21 -35.47
C GLU A 150 -13.41 -23.96 -34.68
N HIS A 151 -13.13 -24.08 -33.37
CA HIS A 151 -12.74 -22.98 -32.51
C HIS A 151 -11.28 -23.13 -32.08
N ALA A 152 -10.45 -22.13 -32.30
CA ALA A 152 -9.07 -22.17 -31.84
C ALA A 152 -9.00 -22.01 -30.31
N ASP A 153 -8.14 -22.78 -29.66
CA ASP A 153 -7.97 -22.79 -28.20
C ASP A 153 -6.73 -22.04 -27.73
N LEU A 154 -5.63 -22.21 -28.46
CA LEU A 154 -4.36 -21.58 -28.12
C LEU A 154 -3.87 -20.73 -29.29
N LEU A 155 -3.25 -19.60 -28.98
CA LEU A 155 -2.46 -18.83 -29.93
C LEU A 155 -1.01 -18.86 -29.48
N ILE A 156 -0.14 -19.38 -30.35
CA ILE A 156 1.31 -19.40 -30.11
C ILE A 156 1.98 -18.48 -31.11
N SER A 157 2.66 -17.45 -30.61
CA SER A 157 3.38 -16.50 -31.45
C SER A 157 4.82 -16.37 -30.98
N TYR A 158 5.71 -16.05 -31.92
CA TYR A 158 7.14 -15.92 -31.67
C TYR A 158 7.63 -14.58 -32.21
N ALA A 159 8.34 -13.85 -31.35
CA ALA A 159 9.08 -12.64 -31.69
C ALA A 159 10.41 -12.73 -30.95
N ALA A 160 11.48 -13.09 -31.65
CA ALA A 160 12.74 -13.49 -31.05
C ALA A 160 13.24 -12.49 -29.98
N PRO A 161 13.66 -12.95 -28.79
CA PRO A 161 13.74 -14.34 -28.30
C PRO A 161 12.48 -14.84 -27.56
N TYR A 162 11.37 -14.11 -27.64
CA TYR A 162 10.19 -14.36 -26.81
C TYR A 162 9.12 -15.18 -27.54
N LEU A 163 8.60 -16.17 -26.83
CA LEU A 163 7.40 -16.90 -27.21
C LEU A 163 6.23 -16.40 -26.37
N LYS A 164 5.14 -16.06 -27.03
CA LYS A 164 3.87 -15.77 -26.35
C LYS A 164 2.88 -16.90 -26.60
N ILE A 165 2.33 -17.43 -25.51
CA ILE A 165 1.26 -18.43 -25.53
C ILE A 165 0.02 -17.77 -24.91
N ALA A 166 -1.10 -17.77 -25.62
CA ALA A 166 -2.37 -17.22 -25.14
C ALA A 166 -3.47 -18.29 -25.20
N ASN A 167 -4.33 -18.31 -24.18
CA ASN A 167 -5.56 -19.09 -24.18
C ASN A 167 -6.68 -18.24 -24.78
N LEU A 168 -7.19 -18.66 -25.94
CA LEU A 168 -8.23 -17.95 -26.68
C LEU A 168 -9.62 -18.12 -26.04
N ASN A 169 -9.78 -19.11 -25.16
CA ASN A 169 -10.98 -19.34 -24.36
C ASN A 169 -10.82 -18.84 -22.91
N PHE A 170 -9.85 -17.96 -22.65
CA PHE A 170 -9.62 -17.44 -21.31
C PHE A 170 -10.85 -16.68 -20.78
N VAL A 171 -11.29 -17.09 -19.59
CA VAL A 171 -12.26 -16.37 -18.78
C VAL A 171 -11.54 -15.92 -17.52
N SER A 172 -11.53 -14.60 -17.28
CA SER A 172 -10.91 -14.05 -16.06
C SER A 172 -11.54 -14.67 -14.82
N PRO A 173 -10.74 -15.15 -13.85
CA PRO A 173 -11.24 -15.64 -12.59
C PRO A 173 -12.09 -14.59 -11.87
N GLU A 174 -13.08 -15.06 -11.10
CA GLU A 174 -13.86 -14.19 -10.22
C GLU A 174 -13.01 -13.70 -9.04
N ALA A 175 -13.27 -12.48 -8.58
CA ALA A 175 -12.59 -11.93 -7.42
C ALA A 175 -12.82 -12.83 -6.19
N VAL A 176 -11.77 -13.01 -5.39
CA VAL A 176 -11.81 -13.90 -4.22
C VAL A 176 -12.86 -13.44 -3.21
N GLU A 177 -13.73 -14.35 -2.79
CA GLU A 177 -14.59 -14.14 -1.62
C GLU A 177 -13.90 -14.69 -0.38
N ILE A 178 -13.74 -13.85 0.65
CA ILE A 178 -13.10 -14.20 1.92
C ILE A 178 -14.16 -14.25 3.01
N THR A 179 -14.33 -15.42 3.62
CA THR A 179 -15.20 -15.65 4.79
C THR A 179 -14.34 -15.97 6.01
N VAL A 180 -14.83 -15.60 7.20
CA VAL A 180 -14.14 -15.84 8.48
C VAL A 180 -15.03 -16.70 9.35
N LEU A 181 -14.46 -17.73 9.96
CA LEU A 181 -15.10 -18.61 10.92
C LEU A 181 -14.42 -18.48 12.29
N ASP A 182 -15.21 -18.58 13.37
CA ASP A 182 -14.69 -18.71 14.73
C ASP A 182 -14.25 -20.16 15.04
N ALA A 183 -13.74 -20.38 16.25
CA ALA A 183 -13.34 -21.71 16.72
C ALA A 183 -14.49 -22.74 16.78
N ALA A 184 -15.75 -22.30 16.75
CA ALA A 184 -16.93 -23.15 16.67
C ALA A 184 -17.44 -23.32 15.22
N GLN A 185 -16.63 -22.91 14.22
CA GLN A 185 -16.96 -22.89 12.79
C GLN A 185 -18.19 -22.07 12.42
N LYS A 186 -18.53 -21.05 13.21
CA LYS A 186 -19.60 -20.11 12.86
C LYS A 186 -19.02 -18.94 12.08
N VAL A 187 -19.75 -18.53 11.04
CA VAL A 187 -19.42 -17.36 10.24
C VAL A 187 -19.42 -16.10 11.12
N VAL A 188 -18.30 -15.39 11.09
CA VAL A 188 -18.11 -14.10 11.76
C VAL A 188 -18.32 -13.01 10.71
N SER A 189 -19.48 -12.35 10.76
CA SER A 189 -19.81 -11.25 9.84
C SER A 189 -19.17 -9.91 10.26
N SER A 190 -18.61 -9.83 11.47
CA SER A 190 -17.97 -8.62 11.99
C SER A 190 -16.51 -8.52 11.55
N PRO A 191 -16.01 -7.34 11.15
CA PRO A 191 -14.57 -7.14 10.98
C PRO A 191 -13.83 -7.10 12.33
N PHE A 192 -14.53 -6.99 13.45
CA PHE A 192 -13.97 -7.05 14.80
C PHE A 192 -14.02 -8.47 15.31
N LEU A 193 -12.84 -9.05 15.48
CA LEU A 193 -12.61 -10.41 15.91
C LEU A 193 -12.26 -10.39 17.40
N ALA A 194 -13.24 -10.68 18.25
CA ALA A 194 -13.06 -10.66 19.70
C ALA A 194 -12.27 -11.88 20.17
N LEU A 195 -11.28 -11.65 21.04
CA LEU A 195 -10.49 -12.73 21.64
C LEU A 195 -11.26 -13.38 22.79
N THR A 196 -11.16 -14.70 22.90
CA THR A 196 -11.66 -15.46 24.05
C THR A 196 -10.48 -15.80 24.95
N GLU A 197 -10.51 -15.37 26.21
CA GLU A 197 -9.43 -15.59 27.19
C GLU A 197 -8.04 -15.12 26.69
N GLY A 198 -8.00 -14.00 25.95
CA GLY A 198 -6.75 -13.44 25.40
C GLY A 198 -6.16 -14.24 24.24
N LYS A 199 -6.93 -15.16 23.65
CA LYS A 199 -6.54 -15.97 22.48
C LYS A 199 -7.52 -15.77 21.33
N ALA A 200 -6.97 -15.74 20.13
CA ALA A 200 -7.66 -15.72 18.85
C ALA A 200 -7.42 -17.07 18.16
N HIS A 201 -8.52 -17.67 17.69
CA HIS A 201 -8.49 -18.82 16.79
C HIS A 201 -9.59 -18.60 15.74
N PHE A 202 -9.18 -18.22 14.54
CA PHE A 202 -10.09 -17.92 13.43
C PHE A 202 -9.64 -18.64 12.16
N ILE A 203 -10.60 -19.04 11.35
CA ILE A 203 -10.35 -19.72 10.08
C ILE A 203 -10.82 -18.80 8.96
N PHE A 204 -9.91 -18.43 8.05
CA PHE A 204 -10.17 -17.65 6.87
C PHE A 204 -10.31 -18.60 5.68
N ASN A 205 -11.48 -18.63 5.06
CA ASN A 205 -11.72 -19.40 3.86
C ASN A 205 -11.88 -18.44 2.67
N ALA A 206 -10.93 -18.52 1.74
CA ALA A 206 -10.97 -17.83 0.47
C ALA A 206 -11.52 -18.76 -0.61
N THR A 207 -12.51 -18.31 -1.36
CA THR A 207 -13.14 -19.08 -2.45
C THR A 207 -13.14 -18.27 -3.74
N SER A 208 -12.95 -18.94 -4.88
CA SER A 208 -13.00 -18.36 -6.23
C SER A 208 -13.22 -19.48 -7.26
N SER A 209 -13.22 -19.17 -8.56
CA SER A 209 -13.24 -20.14 -9.66
C SER A 209 -11.94 -20.94 -9.81
N ALA A 210 -10.85 -20.53 -9.15
CA ALA A 210 -9.59 -21.25 -9.05
C ALA A 210 -8.96 -21.06 -7.66
N ALA A 211 -7.97 -21.89 -7.32
CA ALA A 211 -7.31 -21.88 -6.01
C ALA A 211 -6.77 -20.48 -5.67
N PRO A 212 -7.37 -19.77 -4.70
CA PRO A 212 -6.91 -18.44 -4.33
C PRO A 212 -5.65 -18.53 -3.46
N THR A 213 -4.88 -17.46 -3.45
CA THR A 213 -3.81 -17.24 -2.47
C THR A 213 -4.37 -16.46 -1.30
N LEU A 214 -3.84 -16.67 -0.10
CA LEU A 214 -4.17 -15.90 1.10
C LEU A 214 -2.89 -15.39 1.74
N THR A 215 -2.89 -14.12 2.14
CA THR A 215 -1.81 -13.49 2.90
C THR A 215 -2.39 -12.56 3.95
N ALA A 216 -1.66 -12.34 5.05
CA ALA A 216 -2.06 -11.43 6.10
C ALA A 216 -0.91 -10.55 6.57
N LEU A 217 -1.18 -9.24 6.68
CA LEU A 217 -0.23 -8.21 7.13
C LEU A 217 -0.85 -7.40 8.26
N TRP A 218 -0.04 -6.99 9.23
CA TRP A 218 -0.42 -5.96 10.19
C TRP A 218 -0.67 -4.63 9.45
N ALA A 219 -1.40 -3.72 10.07
CA ALA A 219 -1.73 -2.44 9.43
C ALA A 219 -0.51 -1.59 9.05
N ASP A 220 0.65 -1.83 9.67
CA ASP A 220 1.93 -1.20 9.32
C ASP A 220 2.64 -1.86 8.11
N GLY A 221 2.03 -2.88 7.53
CA GLY A 221 2.55 -3.64 6.39
C GLY A 221 3.47 -4.80 6.77
N THR A 222 3.75 -5.02 8.06
CA THR A 222 4.58 -6.16 8.49
C THR A 222 3.80 -7.48 8.40
N PRO A 223 4.40 -8.60 7.94
CA PRO A 223 3.71 -9.89 7.93
C PRO A 223 3.33 -10.36 9.34
N LEU A 224 2.17 -11.02 9.48
CA LEU A 224 1.73 -11.59 10.77
C LEU A 224 2.69 -12.68 11.31
N GLY A 225 3.47 -13.29 10.42
CA GLY A 225 4.37 -14.40 10.71
C GLY A 225 3.74 -15.75 10.40
N GLU A 226 4.55 -16.68 9.90
CA GLU A 226 4.10 -18.00 9.41
C GLU A 226 3.53 -18.90 10.50
N SER A 227 3.82 -18.61 11.78
CA SER A 227 3.24 -19.34 12.93
C SER A 227 1.93 -18.72 13.44
N VAL A 228 1.59 -17.51 13.01
CA VAL A 228 0.39 -16.78 13.44
C VAL A 228 -0.72 -16.89 12.40
N PHE A 229 -0.38 -16.80 11.12
CA PHE A 229 -1.31 -16.96 10.00
C PHE A 229 -0.84 -18.11 9.12
N VAL A 230 -1.37 -19.30 9.37
CA VAL A 230 -0.95 -20.55 8.72
C VAL A 230 -1.87 -20.83 7.55
N VAL A 231 -1.36 -20.70 6.32
CA VAL A 231 -2.10 -21.03 5.11
C VAL A 231 -1.95 -22.53 4.84
N THR A 232 -3.07 -23.23 4.71
CA THR A 232 -3.09 -24.62 4.25
C THR A 232 -2.94 -24.63 2.74
N PRO A 233 -1.89 -25.24 2.17
CA PRO A 233 -1.72 -25.27 0.72
C PRO A 233 -2.95 -25.92 0.06
N PRO A 234 -3.54 -25.28 -0.96
CA PRO A 234 -4.67 -25.86 -1.67
C PRO A 234 -4.24 -27.13 -2.41
N GLU A 235 -5.13 -28.12 -2.44
CA GLU A 235 -4.96 -29.27 -3.33
C GLU A 235 -5.02 -28.84 -4.80
N GLU A 236 -4.43 -29.64 -5.68
CA GLU A 236 -4.46 -29.36 -7.11
C GLU A 236 -5.90 -29.31 -7.62
N GLY A 237 -6.28 -28.21 -8.29
CA GLY A 237 -7.64 -27.99 -8.78
C GLY A 237 -8.64 -27.53 -7.73
N ALA A 238 -8.22 -27.25 -6.49
CA ALA A 238 -9.10 -26.67 -5.49
C ALA A 238 -9.61 -25.29 -5.93
N THR A 239 -10.82 -24.94 -5.50
CA THR A 239 -11.45 -23.62 -5.69
C THR A 239 -11.47 -22.81 -4.39
N SER A 240 -10.81 -23.33 -3.35
CA SER A 240 -10.76 -22.72 -2.03
C SER A 240 -9.39 -22.91 -1.38
N THR A 241 -8.99 -21.91 -0.60
CA THR A 241 -7.79 -21.95 0.24
C THR A 241 -8.16 -21.53 1.65
N GLU A 242 -7.70 -22.31 2.62
CA GLU A 242 -7.94 -22.05 4.03
C GLU A 242 -6.68 -21.49 4.70
N ALA A 243 -6.85 -20.56 5.62
CA ALA A 243 -5.79 -20.13 6.52
C ALA A 243 -6.30 -20.00 7.95
N THR A 244 -5.50 -20.45 8.91
CA THR A 244 -5.81 -20.35 10.34
C THR A 244 -5.02 -19.22 10.97
N LEU A 245 -5.71 -18.36 11.71
CA LEU A 245 -5.12 -17.33 12.56
C LEU A 245 -5.13 -17.80 14.01
N ASP A 246 -3.93 -18.06 14.54
CA ASP A 246 -3.67 -18.38 15.94
C ASP A 246 -2.82 -17.28 16.56
N TRP A 247 -3.40 -16.50 17.45
CA TRP A 247 -2.72 -15.36 18.06
C TRP A 247 -3.14 -15.18 19.51
N SER A 248 -2.26 -14.62 20.34
CA SER A 248 -2.58 -14.36 21.75
C SER A 248 -1.94 -13.08 22.23
N GLN A 249 -2.66 -12.35 23.08
CA GLN A 249 -2.19 -11.11 23.66
C GLN A 249 -2.88 -10.87 24.99
N GLU A 250 -2.08 -10.50 26.00
CA GLU A 250 -2.58 -10.22 27.35
C GLU A 250 -2.98 -8.75 27.53
N GLN A 251 -2.43 -7.86 26.72
CA GLN A 251 -2.70 -6.42 26.80
C GLN A 251 -3.98 -6.05 26.03
N ASP A 252 -4.89 -5.36 26.72
CA ASP A 252 -6.06 -4.73 26.11
C ASP A 252 -5.64 -3.79 24.96
N GLY A 253 -6.31 -3.90 23.82
CA GLY A 253 -5.96 -3.15 22.64
C GLY A 253 -6.73 -3.56 21.39
N ALA A 254 -6.64 -2.73 20.37
CA ALA A 254 -7.11 -3.00 19.01
C ALA A 254 -5.90 -3.26 18.12
N TYR A 255 -5.87 -4.43 17.48
CA TYR A 255 -4.75 -4.86 16.64
C TYR A 255 -5.25 -5.03 15.20
N PRO A 256 -5.17 -3.97 14.38
CA PRO A 256 -5.66 -4.00 13.01
C PRO A 256 -4.72 -4.77 12.08
N PHE A 257 -5.31 -5.57 11.20
CA PHE A 257 -4.60 -6.32 10.18
C PHE A 257 -5.43 -6.42 8.90
N VAL A 258 -4.77 -6.81 7.82
CA VAL A 258 -5.32 -6.90 6.48
C VAL A 258 -5.10 -8.30 5.96
N VAL A 259 -6.16 -8.91 5.44
CA VAL A 259 -6.10 -10.19 4.71
C VAL A 259 -6.31 -9.90 3.23
N THR A 260 -5.39 -10.38 2.41
CA THR A 260 -5.44 -10.24 0.96
C THR A 260 -5.61 -11.63 0.34
N GLY A 261 -6.70 -11.78 -0.41
CA GLY A 261 -6.98 -12.94 -1.25
C GLY A 261 -6.66 -12.61 -2.71
N GLY A 262 -5.94 -13.49 -3.41
CA GLY A 262 -5.56 -13.27 -4.82
C GLY A 262 -5.83 -14.47 -5.72
N VAL A 263 -6.33 -14.24 -6.93
CA VAL A 263 -6.53 -15.29 -7.95
C VAL A 263 -6.30 -14.69 -9.33
N GLY A 264 -5.28 -15.19 -10.04
CA GLY A 264 -4.76 -14.50 -11.23
C GLY A 264 -4.37 -13.06 -10.90
N ASP A 265 -4.85 -12.12 -11.72
CA ASP A 265 -4.64 -10.67 -11.52
C ASP A 265 -5.64 -10.00 -10.57
N GLN A 266 -6.65 -10.74 -10.08
CA GLN A 266 -7.67 -10.18 -9.19
C GLN A 266 -7.22 -10.25 -7.73
N GLN A 267 -7.44 -9.15 -6.99
CA GLN A 267 -7.16 -9.08 -5.55
C GLN A 267 -8.39 -8.60 -4.78
N THR A 268 -8.67 -9.27 -3.67
CA THR A 268 -9.64 -8.85 -2.66
C THR A 268 -8.92 -8.55 -1.37
N ILE A 269 -9.10 -7.34 -0.85
CA ILE A 269 -8.49 -6.87 0.39
C ILE A 269 -9.58 -6.69 1.45
N LYS A 270 -9.46 -7.37 2.59
CA LYS A 270 -10.35 -7.23 3.75
C LYS A 270 -9.57 -6.77 4.97
N ARG A 271 -10.15 -5.85 5.74
CA ARG A 271 -9.56 -5.32 6.97
C ARG A 271 -10.28 -5.88 8.18
N TYR A 272 -9.52 -6.28 9.18
CA TYR A 272 -10.01 -6.84 10.42
C TYR A 272 -9.29 -6.21 11.61
N VAL A 273 -9.90 -6.32 12.78
CA VAL A 273 -9.32 -5.88 14.06
C VAL A 273 -9.44 -7.00 15.07
N LEU A 274 -8.31 -7.48 15.59
CA LEU A 274 -8.30 -8.33 16.78
C LEU A 274 -8.57 -7.43 18.00
N SER A 275 -9.72 -7.64 18.64
CA SER A 275 -10.21 -6.83 19.76
C SER A 275 -9.94 -7.54 21.09
N VAL A 276 -9.00 -7.00 21.88
CA VAL A 276 -8.65 -7.49 23.23
C VAL A 276 -9.25 -6.55 24.27
N GLY A 277 -9.94 -7.10 25.28
CA GLY A 277 -10.60 -6.30 26.32
C GLY A 277 -11.80 -5.47 25.83
N GLY A 278 -12.32 -5.79 24.65
CA GLY A 278 -13.41 -5.04 23.99
C GLY A 278 -12.95 -3.75 23.31
N ILE A 279 -11.64 -3.53 23.15
CA ILE A 279 -11.12 -2.33 22.48
C ILE A 279 -11.23 -2.49 20.96
N LEU A 280 -12.02 -1.63 20.32
CA LEU A 280 -12.29 -1.66 18.88
C LEU A 280 -11.32 -0.78 18.08
N TYR A 281 -10.86 0.31 18.68
CA TYR A 281 -9.97 1.27 18.03
C TYR A 281 -9.08 1.97 19.04
N THR A 282 -7.84 2.21 18.65
CA THR A 282 -6.90 3.05 19.40
C THR A 282 -6.21 4.03 18.46
N LEU A 283 -6.02 5.25 18.94
CA LEU A 283 -5.15 6.25 18.33
C LEU A 283 -4.08 6.59 19.35
N SER A 284 -2.82 6.29 19.04
CA SER A 284 -1.67 6.59 19.89
C SER A 284 -0.53 7.12 19.04
N VAL A 285 -0.69 8.37 18.58
CA VAL A 285 0.29 9.05 17.73
C VAL A 285 0.90 10.20 18.51
N ASN A 286 2.23 10.34 18.40
CA ASN A 286 2.94 11.47 18.98
C ASN A 286 2.30 12.77 18.50
N ASP A 287 2.21 13.76 19.39
CA ASP A 287 1.60 15.06 19.10
C ASP A 287 0.07 15.06 18.88
N LEU A 288 -0.62 14.04 19.38
CA LEU A 288 -2.09 13.98 19.46
C LEU A 288 -2.57 13.41 20.79
N PRO A 289 -3.80 13.75 21.23
CA PRO A 289 -4.45 13.04 22.33
C PRO A 289 -4.61 11.57 22.00
N ALA A 290 -4.32 10.70 22.96
CA ALA A 290 -4.59 9.29 22.81
C ALA A 290 -6.10 9.04 22.88
N VAL A 291 -6.61 8.19 21.98
CA VAL A 291 -8.03 7.83 21.91
C VAL A 291 -8.17 6.32 22.02
N SER A 292 -9.12 5.86 22.80
CA SER A 292 -9.50 4.45 22.88
C SER A 292 -11.01 4.31 22.79
N VAL A 293 -11.49 3.46 21.90
CA VAL A 293 -12.92 3.12 21.74
C VAL A 293 -13.14 1.72 22.27
N LYS A 294 -13.87 1.60 23.37
CA LYS A 294 -14.18 0.33 24.03
C LYS A 294 -15.66 -0.01 23.85
N GLN A 295 -15.94 -1.22 23.39
CA GLN A 295 -17.28 -1.78 23.46
C GLN A 295 -17.59 -2.21 24.90
N VAL A 296 -18.67 -1.66 25.46
CA VAL A 296 -19.15 -2.00 26.80
C VAL A 296 -20.22 -3.08 26.71
N ASP A 297 -21.12 -2.95 25.73
CA ASP A 297 -22.14 -3.94 25.42
C ASP A 297 -22.52 -3.87 23.92
N THR A 298 -23.54 -4.62 23.50
CA THR A 298 -24.01 -4.67 22.11
C THR A 298 -24.39 -3.31 21.51
N ASN A 299 -24.82 -2.37 22.35
CA ASN A 299 -25.40 -1.07 22.00
C ASN A 299 -24.62 0.11 22.57
N THR A 300 -23.67 -0.10 23.48
CA THR A 300 -22.88 0.96 24.12
C THR A 300 -21.37 0.85 23.82
N ILE A 301 -20.77 1.97 23.38
CA ILE A 301 -19.32 2.18 23.38
C ILE A 301 -18.93 3.33 24.31
N ASP A 302 -17.76 3.21 24.92
CA ASP A 302 -17.07 4.28 25.63
C ASP A 302 -15.87 4.75 24.81
N VAL A 303 -15.79 6.06 24.59
CA VAL A 303 -14.64 6.71 23.93
C VAL A 303 -13.87 7.49 24.97
N THR A 304 -12.66 7.04 25.27
CA THR A 304 -11.77 7.68 26.25
C THR A 304 -10.68 8.47 25.54
N TYR A 305 -10.48 9.71 26.00
CA TYR A 305 -9.40 10.58 25.59
C TYR A 305 -8.38 10.74 26.71
N VAL A 306 -7.11 10.77 26.35
CA VAL A 306 -6.00 11.15 27.25
C VAL A 306 -5.15 12.20 26.56
N PHE A 307 -5.12 13.42 27.12
CA PHE A 307 -4.39 14.55 26.55
C PHE A 307 -2.98 14.63 27.13
N ALA A 308 -1.99 14.88 26.28
CA ALA A 308 -0.60 15.07 26.69
C ALA A 308 -0.44 16.31 27.58
N GLU A 309 0.52 16.28 28.52
CA GLU A 309 0.81 17.41 29.43
C GLU A 309 1.62 18.50 28.73
N THR A 310 0.93 19.30 27.90
CA THR A 310 1.50 20.42 27.16
C THR A 310 0.59 21.66 27.24
N THR A 311 1.20 22.84 27.08
CA THR A 311 0.52 24.12 26.88
C THR A 311 0.06 24.35 25.46
N ASP A 312 0.48 23.51 24.52
CA ASP A 312 0.13 23.67 23.11
C ASP A 312 -1.33 23.25 22.86
N LEU A 313 -1.90 23.78 21.77
CA LEU A 313 -3.25 23.42 21.35
C LEU A 313 -3.25 22.01 20.78
N GLN A 314 -3.98 21.10 21.43
CA GLN A 314 -4.15 19.72 21.03
C GLN A 314 -5.39 19.55 20.16
N PRO A 315 -5.26 19.27 18.85
CA PRO A 315 -6.39 19.03 17.98
C PRO A 315 -7.02 17.66 18.28
N PHE A 316 -8.35 17.59 18.29
CA PHE A 316 -9.11 16.36 18.48
C PHE A 316 -10.52 16.48 17.92
N SER A 317 -11.21 15.35 17.77
CA SER A 317 -12.63 15.30 17.40
C SER A 317 -13.33 14.18 18.14
N LEU A 318 -14.60 14.33 18.49
CA LEU A 318 -15.38 13.23 19.06
C LEU A 318 -15.77 12.21 17.98
N PRO A 319 -15.59 10.90 18.17
CA PRO A 319 -15.90 9.88 17.18
C PRO A 319 -17.37 9.48 17.30
N CYS A 320 -18.06 9.89 18.37
CA CYS A 320 -19.48 9.68 18.56
C CYS A 320 -20.01 10.61 19.66
N GLY A 321 -21.34 10.72 19.71
CA GLY A 321 -22.04 11.39 20.79
C GLY A 321 -21.79 12.89 20.88
N LYS A 322 -22.03 13.41 22.08
CA LYS A 322 -21.85 14.80 22.45
C LYS A 322 -21.37 14.91 23.89
N LEU A 323 -20.59 15.93 24.19
CA LEU A 323 -20.13 16.24 25.54
C LEU A 323 -20.56 17.65 25.91
N GLU A 324 -21.49 17.79 26.84
CA GLU A 324 -21.93 19.10 27.30
C GLU A 324 -20.89 19.72 28.23
N LEU A 325 -20.49 20.96 27.96
CA LEU A 325 -19.45 21.68 28.70
C LEU A 325 -20.01 22.49 29.89
N VAL A 326 -21.29 22.29 30.23
CA VAL A 326 -22.01 23.05 31.27
C VAL A 326 -21.75 22.49 32.68
N ASP A 327 -22.12 23.25 33.70
CA ASP A 327 -22.06 22.82 35.11
C ASP A 327 -22.93 21.59 35.35
N GLY A 328 -22.33 20.54 35.94
CA GLY A 328 -22.98 19.26 36.24
C GLY A 328 -22.67 18.10 35.29
N THR A 329 -22.31 18.37 34.02
CA THR A 329 -22.01 17.30 33.03
C THR A 329 -20.52 16.96 32.96
N ILE A 330 -19.67 17.96 33.21
CA ILE A 330 -18.21 17.79 33.33
C ILE A 330 -17.80 18.06 34.77
N SER A 331 -16.93 17.20 35.30
CA SER A 331 -16.40 17.34 36.67
C SER A 331 -15.63 18.66 36.85
N ASP A 332 -15.68 19.21 38.05
CA ASP A 332 -14.94 20.44 38.40
C ASP A 332 -13.41 20.23 38.24
N ASP A 333 -12.93 19.01 38.43
CA ASP A 333 -11.54 18.62 38.18
C ASP A 333 -11.15 18.77 36.70
N LEU A 334 -11.99 18.30 35.77
CA LEU A 334 -11.73 18.44 34.33
C LEU A 334 -11.72 19.91 33.92
N LYS A 335 -12.66 20.71 34.45
CA LYS A 335 -12.71 22.17 34.20
C LYS A 335 -11.50 22.91 34.75
N ALA A 336 -11.02 22.50 35.92
CA ALA A 336 -9.83 23.10 36.52
C ALA A 336 -8.61 22.95 35.61
N LYS A 337 -8.50 21.80 34.92
CA LYS A 337 -7.35 21.42 34.07
C LYS A 337 -7.35 22.02 32.66
N ILE A 338 -8.50 22.52 32.19
CA ILE A 338 -8.66 23.08 30.85
C ILE A 338 -8.45 24.60 30.89
N GLU A 339 -7.62 25.12 29.99
CA GLU A 339 -7.40 26.55 29.78
C GLU A 339 -8.33 27.08 28.69
N VAL A 340 -8.34 26.42 27.52
CA VAL A 340 -9.16 26.82 26.37
C VAL A 340 -9.67 25.59 25.63
N ILE A 341 -10.92 25.63 25.16
CA ILE A 341 -11.41 24.79 24.07
C ILE A 341 -11.88 25.70 22.94
N SER A 342 -11.52 25.39 21.70
CA SER A 342 -11.95 26.15 20.54
C SER A 342 -12.34 25.25 19.37
N SER A 343 -13.18 25.76 18.48
CA SER A 343 -13.60 25.12 17.24
C SER A 343 -13.66 26.18 16.14
N TYR A 344 -13.72 25.74 14.89
CA TYR A 344 -13.94 26.61 13.73
C TYR A 344 -15.25 26.26 13.07
N PHE A 345 -16.26 27.08 13.34
CA PHE A 345 -17.54 27.04 12.65
C PHE A 345 -17.86 28.46 12.21
N GLY A 346 -17.77 28.73 10.90
CA GLY A 346 -18.29 29.90 10.16
C GLY A 346 -18.60 31.20 10.92
N GLY A 347 -17.76 31.64 11.87
CA GLY A 347 -18.01 32.83 12.69
C GLY A 347 -17.67 32.76 14.19
N VAL A 348 -17.43 31.59 14.80
CA VAL A 348 -17.11 31.51 16.25
C VAL A 348 -15.61 31.42 16.49
N LYS A 349 -15.01 32.47 17.09
CA LYS A 349 -13.65 32.48 17.62
C LYS A 349 -13.69 32.46 19.17
N GLN A 350 -13.06 31.43 19.75
CA GLN A 350 -12.47 31.41 21.11
C GLN A 350 -13.40 31.36 22.35
N TRP A 351 -13.03 30.50 23.32
CA TRP A 351 -13.56 30.49 24.69
C TRP A 351 -12.48 31.07 25.64
N LYS A 352 -12.68 32.31 26.11
CA LYS A 352 -11.95 32.93 27.24
C LYS A 352 -12.97 33.49 28.23
N LYS A 353 -12.53 33.62 29.49
CA LYS A 353 -13.30 34.16 30.62
C LYS A 353 -13.82 35.58 30.30
N ASP A 354 -15.09 35.81 30.61
CA ASP A 354 -15.85 37.07 30.45
C ASP A 354 -16.39 37.41 29.05
N VAL A 355 -16.65 36.40 28.20
CA VAL A 355 -17.48 36.56 26.99
C VAL A 355 -18.60 35.50 26.96
N PRO A 356 -19.89 35.89 26.83
CA PRO A 356 -20.98 34.93 26.65
C PRO A 356 -20.95 34.35 25.22
N SER A 357 -20.18 33.28 25.02
CA SER A 357 -20.24 32.48 23.79
C SER A 357 -21.18 31.29 24.01
N ASN A 358 -22.11 31.10 23.09
CA ASN A 358 -23.08 30.00 22.98
C ASN A 358 -22.47 28.59 22.79
N PHE A 359 -21.18 28.41 23.02
CA PHE A 359 -20.45 27.15 22.88
C PHE A 359 -20.63 26.29 24.14
N LYS A 360 -21.67 25.45 24.16
CA LYS A 360 -22.08 24.67 25.34
C LYS A 360 -21.82 23.17 25.23
N GLU A 361 -21.43 22.66 24.06
CA GLU A 361 -21.22 21.23 23.84
C GLU A 361 -20.21 20.97 22.73
N LEU A 362 -19.49 19.85 22.87
CA LEU A 362 -18.75 19.19 21.81
C LEU A 362 -19.67 18.17 21.15
N GLN A 363 -19.53 17.98 19.84
CA GLN A 363 -20.34 17.07 19.04
C GLN A 363 -19.42 16.26 18.13
N SER A 364 -19.84 15.05 17.77
CA SER A 364 -19.15 14.29 16.74
C SER A 364 -19.16 15.02 15.37
N ASN A 365 -18.34 14.55 14.43
CA ASN A 365 -18.18 15.14 13.09
C ASN A 365 -17.60 16.56 13.04
N LYS A 366 -17.08 17.07 14.16
CA LYS A 366 -16.45 18.39 14.27
C LYS A 366 -15.04 18.27 14.84
N GLY A 367 -14.15 19.14 14.38
CA GLY A 367 -12.82 19.28 14.96
C GLY A 367 -12.80 20.37 16.04
N TYR A 368 -11.94 20.15 17.03
CA TYR A 368 -11.75 20.98 18.21
C TYR A 368 -10.25 21.11 18.51
N PHE A 369 -9.89 22.14 19.25
CA PHE A 369 -8.58 22.30 19.86
C PHE A 369 -8.74 22.49 21.36
N LEU A 370 -7.97 21.74 22.15
CA LEU A 370 -7.93 21.85 23.61
C LEU A 370 -6.55 22.33 24.06
N GLN A 371 -6.53 23.35 24.92
CA GLN A 371 -5.34 23.82 25.63
C GLN A 371 -5.48 23.49 27.11
N ARG A 372 -4.42 22.93 27.70
CA ARG A 372 -4.38 22.55 29.12
C ARG A 372 -3.67 23.61 29.96
N LYS A 373 -3.94 23.60 31.26
CA LYS A 373 -3.11 24.29 32.26
C LYS A 373 -1.90 23.40 32.61
N THR A 374 -0.69 23.95 32.56
CA THR A 374 0.62 23.25 32.58
C THR A 374 1.01 22.54 33.88
N ALA A 375 0.11 22.38 34.86
CA ALA A 375 0.51 21.93 36.20
C ALA A 375 -0.55 21.10 36.93
N GLN A 376 -1.38 20.33 36.21
CA GLN A 376 -2.53 19.66 36.81
C GLN A 376 -2.69 18.17 36.43
N GLY A 377 -1.60 17.38 36.47
CA GLY A 377 -1.67 15.91 36.35
C GLY A 377 -2.19 15.43 34.99
N GLU A 378 -2.73 14.21 34.89
CA GLU A 378 -3.34 13.72 33.64
C GLU A 378 -4.71 14.38 33.40
N LEU A 379 -5.00 14.72 32.13
CA LEU A 379 -6.33 15.13 31.68
C LEU A 379 -6.93 14.04 30.80
N SER A 380 -7.97 13.38 31.29
CA SER A 380 -8.72 12.38 30.54
C SER A 380 -10.23 12.53 30.75
N PHE A 381 -11.00 12.18 29.71
CA PHE A 381 -12.46 12.10 29.81
C PHE A 381 -12.99 10.98 28.92
N THR A 382 -14.17 10.46 29.29
CA THR A 382 -14.86 9.41 28.54
C THR A 382 -16.22 9.92 28.07
N VAL A 383 -16.50 9.72 26.78
CA VAL A 383 -17.82 9.98 26.18
C VAL A 383 -18.45 8.63 25.89
N GLN A 384 -19.62 8.40 26.50
CA GLN A 384 -20.41 7.21 26.23
C GLN A 384 -21.37 7.45 25.07
N CYS A 385 -21.47 6.48 24.16
CA CYS A 385 -22.31 6.54 22.99
C CYS A 385 -23.17 5.29 22.88
N THR A 386 -24.47 5.48 22.71
CA THR A 386 -25.44 4.41 22.60
C THR A 386 -26.08 4.38 21.20
N SER A 387 -26.29 3.17 20.67
CA SER A 387 -26.94 2.92 19.39
C SER A 387 -28.18 2.06 19.60
N SER A 388 -29.29 2.41 18.92
CA SER A 388 -30.50 1.59 18.93
C SER A 388 -30.44 0.40 17.97
N LYS A 389 -29.39 0.30 17.13
CA LYS A 389 -29.27 -0.69 16.04
C LYS A 389 -28.12 -1.68 16.26
N GLY A 390 -27.53 -1.72 17.45
CA GLY A 390 -26.26 -2.41 17.70
C GLY A 390 -25.07 -1.61 17.19
N ILE A 391 -23.88 -1.96 17.67
CA ILE A 391 -22.60 -1.34 17.30
C ILE A 391 -21.83 -2.18 16.25
N LEU A 392 -21.95 -3.52 16.21
CA LEU A 392 -21.20 -4.43 15.30
C LEU A 392 -22.17 -5.46 14.62
N PRO A 393 -21.99 -5.93 13.36
CA PRO A 393 -22.79 -5.56 12.17
C PRO A 393 -23.78 -6.64 11.63
N PRO A 394 -24.41 -6.43 10.44
CA PRO A 394 -23.96 -7.19 9.26
C PRO A 394 -23.33 -6.40 8.09
N ASP A 395 -23.82 -5.21 7.69
CA ASP A 395 -23.36 -4.56 6.44
C ASP A 395 -22.89 -3.11 6.64
N SER A 396 -21.58 -2.98 6.93
CA SER A 396 -20.67 -1.82 6.85
C SER A 396 -21.22 -0.44 6.40
N THR A 397 -22.14 0.14 7.17
CA THR A 397 -22.36 1.59 7.18
C THR A 397 -21.58 2.16 8.37
N PRO A 398 -20.80 3.26 8.23
CA PRO A 398 -20.26 3.91 9.40
C PRO A 398 -21.46 4.22 10.32
N LEU A 399 -21.44 3.69 11.54
CA LEU A 399 -22.50 3.85 12.56
C LEU A 399 -23.03 5.28 12.66
N PHE A 400 -22.19 6.24 12.27
CA PHE A 400 -22.42 7.65 12.33
C PHE A 400 -22.19 8.26 10.94
N SER A 401 -23.13 9.10 10.50
CA SER A 401 -23.05 9.81 9.22
C SER A 401 -21.77 10.64 9.12
N LEU A 402 -21.18 10.70 7.93
CA LEU A 402 -20.05 11.60 7.66
C LEU A 402 -20.43 13.08 7.88
N PRO A 403 -19.47 13.97 8.21
CA PRO A 403 -19.74 15.40 8.32
C PRO A 403 -20.27 15.96 7.00
N LEU A 404 -21.29 16.81 7.05
CA LEU A 404 -21.67 17.64 5.90
C LEU A 404 -20.69 18.80 5.76
N LEU A 405 -20.18 19.01 4.55
CA LEU A 405 -19.17 20.02 4.27
C LEU A 405 -19.80 21.23 3.56
N ASN A 406 -19.36 22.42 3.93
CA ASN A 406 -19.74 23.66 3.25
C ASN A 406 -18.63 24.11 2.30
N LYS A 407 -18.97 24.95 1.32
CA LYS A 407 -17.95 25.63 0.50
C LYS A 407 -17.04 26.47 1.41
N GLY A 408 -15.73 26.41 1.18
CA GLY A 408 -14.71 27.03 2.01
C GLY A 408 -14.03 26.04 2.95
N TRP A 409 -13.42 26.56 4.01
CA TRP A 409 -12.71 25.76 5.01
C TRP A 409 -13.67 25.14 6.02
N ASN A 410 -13.47 23.86 6.28
CA ASN A 410 -14.21 23.07 7.27
C ASN A 410 -13.22 22.45 8.25
N LEU A 411 -13.45 22.62 9.55
CA LEU A 411 -12.73 21.91 10.59
C LEU A 411 -13.58 20.74 11.06
N ILE A 412 -13.19 19.54 10.66
CA ILE A 412 -13.98 18.33 10.85
C ILE A 412 -13.23 17.28 11.65
N GLY A 413 -13.98 16.30 12.13
CA GLY A 413 -13.47 14.98 12.46
C GLY A 413 -14.38 13.94 11.83
N ILE A 414 -14.00 12.67 11.91
CA ILE A 414 -14.86 11.58 11.48
C ILE A 414 -15.37 10.79 12.69
N SER A 415 -16.63 10.38 12.57
CA SER A 415 -17.27 9.55 13.57
C SER A 415 -17.03 8.06 13.29
N GLY A 416 -17.12 7.23 14.32
CA GLY A 416 -16.93 5.78 14.27
C GLY A 416 -15.64 5.31 14.94
N TYR A 417 -15.23 4.10 14.59
CA TYR A 417 -14.02 3.43 15.08
C TYR A 417 -13.23 2.81 13.91
N GLU A 418 -13.61 3.10 12.66
CA GLU A 418 -12.92 2.68 11.45
C GLU A 418 -12.39 3.89 10.67
N PRO A 419 -11.18 3.81 10.11
CA PRO A 419 -10.71 4.82 9.17
C PRO A 419 -11.62 4.93 7.94
N VAL A 420 -11.81 6.15 7.45
CA VAL A 420 -12.68 6.47 6.32
C VAL A 420 -11.82 6.99 5.17
N ALA A 421 -11.86 6.32 4.02
CA ALA A 421 -11.21 6.80 2.81
C ALA A 421 -11.70 8.21 2.43
N VAL A 422 -10.79 9.12 2.09
CA VAL A 422 -11.10 10.53 1.77
C VAL A 422 -12.14 10.65 0.65
N LYS A 423 -12.11 9.75 -0.34
CA LYS A 423 -13.10 9.69 -1.43
C LYS A 423 -14.55 9.58 -0.92
N LYS A 424 -14.79 8.96 0.24
CA LYS A 424 -16.15 8.89 0.83
C LYS A 424 -16.69 10.27 1.25
N LEU A 425 -15.82 11.26 1.50
CA LEU A 425 -16.26 12.63 1.78
C LEU A 425 -16.86 13.34 0.56
N GLU A 426 -16.63 12.85 -0.67
CA GLU A 426 -17.23 13.43 -1.88
C GLU A 426 -18.76 13.34 -1.86
N ALA A 427 -19.34 12.38 -1.13
CA ALA A 427 -20.78 12.31 -0.92
C ALA A 427 -21.31 13.39 0.04
N SER A 428 -20.43 14.07 0.77
CA SER A 428 -20.75 15.07 1.79
C SER A 428 -20.52 16.52 1.36
N ILE A 429 -20.05 16.76 0.13
CA ILE A 429 -19.80 18.12 -0.38
C ILE A 429 -20.99 18.66 -1.21
N PRO A 430 -21.14 19.98 -1.33
CA PRO A 430 -22.17 20.57 -2.18
C PRO A 430 -21.99 20.22 -3.67
N PRO A 431 -23.07 20.17 -4.47
CA PRO A 431 -22.97 19.96 -5.91
C PRO A 431 -22.03 20.95 -6.60
N TYR A 432 -21.32 20.48 -7.63
CA TYR A 432 -20.37 21.29 -8.43
C TYR A 432 -19.20 21.88 -7.64
N THR A 433 -18.85 21.24 -6.52
CA THR A 433 -17.65 21.57 -5.75
C THR A 433 -16.72 20.36 -5.66
N SER A 434 -15.49 20.60 -5.20
CA SER A 434 -14.50 19.54 -4.97
C SER A 434 -13.68 19.81 -3.71
N ILE A 435 -13.10 18.76 -3.13
CA ILE A 435 -12.10 18.93 -2.06
C ILE A 435 -10.80 19.41 -2.72
N SER A 436 -10.47 20.68 -2.52
CA SER A 436 -9.28 21.29 -3.12
C SER A 436 -8.04 21.16 -2.23
N ALA A 437 -8.22 20.93 -0.92
CA ALA A 437 -7.13 20.70 0.02
C ALA A 437 -7.63 19.96 1.27
N LEU A 438 -6.76 19.13 1.85
CA LEU A 438 -7.01 18.39 3.08
C LEU A 438 -5.72 18.30 3.90
N TYR A 439 -5.79 18.65 5.18
CA TYR A 439 -4.65 18.59 6.11
C TYR A 439 -5.05 17.91 7.40
N SER A 440 -4.22 16.97 7.87
CA SER A 440 -4.29 16.45 9.23
C SER A 440 -3.69 17.47 10.20
N LEU A 441 -4.28 17.60 11.38
CA LEU A 441 -3.79 18.51 12.42
C LEU A 441 -2.95 17.74 13.44
N THR A 442 -1.87 18.36 13.91
CA THR A 442 -0.99 17.89 14.99
C THR A 442 -0.69 19.05 15.96
N LEU A 443 0.01 18.80 17.06
CA LEU A 443 0.52 19.88 17.94
C LEU A 443 1.37 20.90 17.19
N GLN A 444 2.09 20.48 16.14
CA GLN A 444 3.01 21.33 15.38
C GLN A 444 2.29 22.16 14.30
N GLY A 445 0.99 21.92 14.08
CA GLY A 445 0.16 22.60 13.09
C GLY A 445 -0.47 21.64 12.08
N ALA A 446 -0.75 22.15 10.89
CA ALA A 446 -1.24 21.32 9.78
C ALA A 446 -0.07 20.54 9.17
N ASP A 447 -0.15 19.21 9.14
CA ASP A 447 0.77 18.40 8.36
C ASP A 447 0.45 18.60 6.87
N THR A 448 1.46 19.06 6.13
CA THR A 448 1.39 19.35 4.69
C THR A 448 2.25 18.40 3.87
N ILE A 449 3.00 17.52 4.52
CA ILE A 449 4.04 16.70 3.90
C ILE A 449 3.46 15.36 3.46
N THR A 450 2.48 14.84 4.20
CA THR A 450 1.89 13.52 3.94
C THR A 450 0.50 13.64 3.31
N PRO A 451 0.27 13.12 2.09
CA PRO A 451 -1.07 13.01 1.53
C PRO A 451 -1.95 12.17 2.44
N VAL A 452 -3.09 12.71 2.87
CA VAL A 452 -4.06 11.97 3.67
C VAL A 452 -4.94 11.15 2.72
N SER A 453 -4.80 9.82 2.76
CA SER A 453 -5.65 8.88 2.02
C SER A 453 -6.86 8.41 2.83
N GLU A 454 -6.70 8.31 4.15
CA GLU A 454 -7.70 7.87 5.10
C GLU A 454 -7.79 8.86 6.27
N LEU A 455 -9.02 9.10 6.71
CA LEU A 455 -9.36 9.89 7.88
C LEU A 455 -9.50 8.93 9.05
N GLU A 456 -9.00 9.29 10.22
CA GLU A 456 -8.98 8.47 11.42
C GLU A 456 -9.95 9.03 12.48
N PRO A 457 -10.73 8.18 13.16
CA PRO A 457 -11.57 8.63 14.27
C PRO A 457 -10.74 9.24 15.40
N GLY A 458 -11.27 10.28 16.03
CA GLY A 458 -10.53 11.00 17.08
C GLY A 458 -9.63 12.13 16.58
N ARG A 459 -9.25 12.13 15.30
CA ARG A 459 -8.42 13.19 14.69
C ARG A 459 -9.25 14.32 14.08
N ALA A 460 -8.71 15.54 14.18
CA ALA A 460 -9.25 16.70 13.51
C ALA A 460 -8.52 16.99 12.18
N TYR A 461 -9.27 17.46 11.19
CA TYR A 461 -8.80 17.75 9.85
C TYR A 461 -9.30 19.11 9.36
N TRP A 462 -8.46 19.81 8.60
CA TRP A 462 -8.89 20.93 7.76
C TRP A 462 -9.21 20.46 6.35
N VAL A 463 -10.41 20.78 5.87
CA VAL A 463 -10.85 20.46 4.51
C VAL A 463 -11.31 21.72 3.80
N MET A 464 -10.71 22.03 2.65
CA MET A 464 -11.14 23.11 1.77
C MET A 464 -12.02 22.55 0.66
N VAL A 465 -13.23 23.09 0.51
CA VAL A 465 -14.16 22.75 -0.56
C VAL A 465 -14.34 23.97 -1.48
N GLN A 466 -14.16 23.81 -2.80
CA GLN A 466 -14.24 24.91 -3.78
C GLN A 466 -15.20 24.65 -4.93
#